data_AF-A0A2R7N381-F1
#
_entry.id   AF-A0A2R7N381-F1
#
_cell.length_a   1.000
_cell.length_b   1.000
_cell.length_c   1.000
_cell.angle_alpha   90.00
_cell.angle_beta   90.00
_cell.angle_gamma   90.00
#
_symmetry.space_group_name_H-M   'P 1'
#
loop_
_entity.id
_entity.type
_entity.pdbx_description
1 polymer ?
#
loop_
_entity_poly.entity_id
_entity_poly.type
_entity_poly.pdbx_seq_one_letter_code
_entity_poly.pdbx_strand_id
1 'polypeptide(L)' 'MQAEKFLPMDSKVTYPICTAGKLNCPPEDCGGIPGFYNMLYILSQKRHPEKKDYLEWLGGKYDPKLFDINEINLNLKSL' A
#
# COMPACT_ATOMS: atom_id res chain seq x y z
N MET A 1 18.42 3.74 5.18
CA MET A 1 17.69 3.32 6.40
C MET A 1 17.75 4.48 7.38
N GLN A 2 16.61 4.98 7.84
CA GLN A 2 16.51 6.10 8.79
C GLN A 2 15.88 5.57 10.07
N ALA A 3 16.54 5.76 11.21
CA ALA A 3 16.00 5.42 12.53
C ALA A 3 15.58 6.70 13.24
N GLU A 4 14.33 6.76 13.69
CA GLU A 4 13.81 7.93 14.41
C GLU A 4 14.10 7.86 15.91
N LYS A 5 13.99 6.67 16.51
CA LYS A 5 14.17 6.43 17.95
C LYS A 5 14.70 5.02 18.22
N PHE A 6 15.41 4.88 19.33
CA PHE A 6 15.75 3.59 19.93
C PHE A 6 15.07 3.51 21.29
N LEU A 7 14.22 2.52 21.48
CA LEU A 7 13.45 2.32 22.71
C LEU A 7 13.78 0.93 23.30
N PRO A 8 13.66 0.74 24.62
CA PRO A 8 13.72 -0.59 25.23
C PRO A 8 12.63 -1.50 24.65
N MET A 9 12.90 -2.81 24.63
CA MET A 9 11.92 -3.80 24.21
C MET A 9 10.72 -3.83 25.17
N ASP A 10 9.51 -3.81 24.63
CA ASP A 10 8.29 -4.03 25.42
C ASP A 10 7.91 -5.52 25.37
N SER A 11 8.01 -6.19 26.52
CA SER A 11 7.62 -7.59 26.69
C SER A 11 6.15 -7.91 26.37
N LYS A 12 5.27 -6.90 26.31
CA LYS A 12 3.84 -7.07 26.00
C LYS A 12 3.54 -7.02 24.51
N VAL A 13 4.51 -6.62 23.69
CA VAL A 13 4.34 -6.44 22.24
C VAL A 13 4.98 -7.61 21.51
N THR A 14 4.23 -8.22 20.61
CA THR A 14 4.77 -9.14 19.61
C THR A 14 5.26 -8.32 18.42
N TYR A 15 6.55 -8.38 18.13
CA TYR A 15 7.18 -7.65 17.02
C TYR A 15 7.32 -8.53 15.77
N PRO A 16 7.34 -7.95 14.55
CA PRO A 16 7.19 -6.53 14.24
C PRO A 16 5.74 -6.02 14.39
N ILE A 17 5.58 -4.73 14.66
CA ILE A 17 4.26 -4.06 14.71
C ILE A 17 4.31 -2.76 13.90
N CYS A 18 3.32 -2.55 13.04
CA CYS A 18 3.07 -1.28 12.37
C CYS A 18 2.40 -0.33 13.37
N THR A 19 3.01 0.83 13.59
CA THR A 19 2.51 1.87 14.53
C THR A 19 1.76 3.00 13.84
N ALA A 20 2.03 3.24 12.56
CA ALA A 20 1.37 4.25 11.74
C ALA A 20 1.67 4.02 10.25
N GLY A 21 0.86 4.63 9.38
CA GLY A 21 1.07 4.68 7.94
C GLY A 21 -0.04 5.45 7.25
N LYS A 22 0.09 5.62 5.93
CA LYS A 22 -0.90 6.29 5.10
C LYS A 22 -0.75 5.84 3.66
N LEU A 23 -1.87 5.91 2.93
CA LEU A 23 -1.98 5.53 1.52
C LEU A 23 -1.72 4.05 1.28
N ASN A 24 -2.19 3.57 0.14
CA ASN A 24 -1.94 2.22 -0.31
C ASN A 24 -0.57 2.14 -0.98
N CYS A 25 0.06 0.97 -0.89
CA CYS A 25 1.31 0.71 -1.59
C CYS A 25 1.08 0.71 -3.11
N PRO A 26 2.08 1.11 -3.90
CA PRO A 26 2.07 0.83 -5.33
C PRO A 26 1.90 -0.68 -5.57
N PRO A 27 1.03 -1.08 -6.51
CA PRO A 27 0.91 -2.48 -6.90
C PRO A 27 2.25 -3.04 -7.38
N GLU A 28 2.48 -4.33 -7.15
CA GLU A 28 3.64 -5.02 -7.71
C GLU A 28 3.66 -4.89 -9.23
N ASP A 29 4.85 -4.78 -9.80
CA ASP A 29 5.08 -4.66 -11.25
C ASP A 29 4.34 -3.52 -11.96
N CYS A 30 3.94 -2.46 -11.24
CA CYS A 30 3.27 -1.29 -11.83
C CYS A 30 4.17 -0.40 -12.71
N GLY A 31 5.41 -0.80 -13.03
CA GLY A 31 6.34 -0.02 -13.84
C GLY A 31 7.11 1.07 -13.08
N GLY A 32 7.32 0.86 -11.77
CA GLY A 32 8.03 1.80 -10.91
C GLY A 32 7.29 3.11 -10.69
N ILE A 33 8.01 4.15 -10.26
CA ILE A 33 7.42 5.46 -9.94
C ILE A 33 6.63 6.05 -11.13
N PRO A 34 7.16 6.08 -12.37
CA PRO A 34 6.43 6.67 -13.50
C PRO A 34 5.17 5.87 -13.84
N GLY A 35 5.25 4.53 -13.83
CA GLY A 35 4.11 3.68 -14.13
C GLY A 35 3.00 3.78 -13.07
N PHE A 36 3.36 3.87 -11.78
CA PHE A 36 2.41 4.10 -10.71
C PHE A 36 1.64 5.41 -10.87
N TYR A 37 2.32 6.53 -11.15
CA TYR A 37 1.64 7.81 -11.35
C TYR A 37 0.77 7.84 -12.60
N ASN A 38 1.21 7.19 -13.70
CA ASN A 38 0.40 7.06 -14.90
C ASN A 38 -0.89 6.25 -14.63
N MET A 39 -0.77 5.15 -13.90
CA MET A 39 -1.92 4.35 -13.46
C MET A 39 -2.90 5.19 -12.63
N LEU A 40 -2.42 5.93 -11.62
CA LEU A 40 -3.26 6.82 -10.81
C LEU A 40 -3.99 7.86 -11.67
N TYR A 41 -3.27 8.47 -12.62
CA TYR A 41 -3.86 9.42 -13.55
C TYR A 41 -4.99 8.78 -14.36
N ILE A 42 -4.75 7.63 -14.99
CA ILE A 42 -5.73 6.91 -15.80
C ILE A 42 -6.96 6.51 -14.97
N LEU A 43 -6.76 5.99 -13.77
CA LEU A 43 -7.85 5.58 -12.87
C LEU A 43 -8.68 6.77 -12.37
N SER A 44 -8.09 7.95 -12.27
CA SER A 44 -8.81 9.19 -11.87
C SER A 44 -9.74 9.72 -12.96
N GLN A 45 -9.49 9.40 -14.23
CA GLN A 45 -10.32 9.87 -15.34
C GLN A 45 -11.66 9.15 -15.36
N LYS A 46 -12.76 9.89 -15.57
CA LYS A 46 -14.11 9.29 -15.70
C LYS A 46 -14.20 8.37 -16.91
N ARG A 47 -13.55 8.74 -18.02
CA ARG A 47 -13.47 7.98 -19.26
C ARG A 47 -12.02 8.05 -19.75
N HIS A 48 -11.34 6.91 -19.78
CA HIS A 48 -10.04 6.74 -20.40
C HIS A 48 -10.02 5.36 -21.06
N PRO A 49 -9.50 5.22 -22.29
CA PRO A 49 -9.52 3.95 -23.02
C PRO A 49 -8.88 2.80 -22.22
N GLU A 50 -7.74 3.06 -21.59
CA GLU A 50 -6.97 2.06 -20.83
C GLU A 50 -7.50 1.79 -19.41
N LYS A 51 -8.54 2.51 -18.95
CA LYS A 51 -9.00 2.39 -17.55
C LYS A 51 -9.51 0.98 -17.23
N LYS A 52 -10.19 0.35 -18.18
CA LYS A 52 -10.72 -1.00 -18.01
C LYS A 52 -9.57 -2.00 -17.86
N ASP A 53 -8.55 -1.90 -18.71
CA ASP A 53 -7.40 -2.81 -18.73
C ASP A 53 -6.61 -2.69 -17.42
N TYR A 54 -6.40 -1.47 -16.91
CA TYR A 54 -5.78 -1.26 -15.61
C TYR A 54 -6.61 -1.85 -14.46
N LEU A 55 -7.93 -1.65 -14.45
CA LEU A 55 -8.79 -2.23 -13.41
C LEU A 55 -8.79 -3.76 -13.45
N GLU A 56 -8.79 -4.35 -14.64
CA GLU A 56 -8.71 -5.80 -14.82
C GLU A 56 -7.39 -6.35 -14.27
N TRP A 57 -6.26 -5.72 -14.62
CA TRP A 57 -4.95 -6.06 -14.08
C TRP A 57 -4.88 -5.95 -12.54
N LEU A 58 -5.56 -4.95 -11.97
CA LEU A 58 -5.62 -4.72 -10.51
C LEU A 58 -6.58 -5.66 -9.78
N GLY A 59 -7.26 -6.58 -10.46
CA GLY A 59 -8.28 -7.45 -9.84
C GLY A 59 -9.60 -6.73 -9.52
N GLY A 60 -9.87 -5.63 -10.23
CA GLY A 60 -11.17 -4.96 -10.30
C GLY A 60 -11.28 -3.63 -9.55
N LYS A 61 -10.43 -3.37 -8.55
CA LYS A 61 -10.43 -2.09 -7.82
C LYS A 61 -9.07 -1.75 -7.25
N TYR A 62 -8.78 -0.46 -7.17
CA TYR A 62 -7.63 0.06 -6.45
C TYR A 62 -8.02 1.39 -5.79
N ASP A 63 -7.87 1.46 -4.47
CA ASP A 63 -8.01 2.70 -3.72
C ASP A 63 -6.61 3.14 -3.25
N PRO A 64 -6.07 4.26 -3.77
CA PRO A 64 -4.76 4.76 -3.36
C PRO A 64 -4.74 5.26 -1.91
N LYS A 65 -5.89 5.43 -1.27
CA LYS A 65 -6.00 5.88 0.13
C LYS A 65 -6.16 4.74 1.11
N LEU A 66 -6.36 3.52 0.65
CA LEU A 66 -6.56 2.36 1.51
C LEU A 66 -5.33 2.13 2.38
N PHE A 67 -5.54 2.18 3.70
CA PHE A 67 -4.56 1.82 4.71
C PHE A 67 -5.30 1.35 5.95
N ASP A 68 -5.14 0.07 6.31
CA ASP A 68 -5.72 -0.51 7.53
C ASP A 68 -4.61 -1.09 8.42
N ILE A 69 -4.32 -0.39 9.51
CA ILE A 69 -3.29 -0.80 10.47
C ILE A 69 -3.61 -2.13 11.17
N ASN A 70 -4.90 -2.47 11.32
CA ASN A 70 -5.30 -3.71 11.96
C ASN A 70 -5.05 -4.88 11.01
N GLU A 71 -5.46 -4.76 9.75
CA GLU A 71 -5.18 -5.77 8.72
C GLU A 71 -3.67 -6.01 8.56
N ILE A 72 -2.88 -4.93 8.48
CA ILE A 72 -1.42 -5.01 8.41
C ILE A 72 -0.86 -5.74 9.62
N ASN A 73 -1.25 -5.36 10.84
CA ASN A 73 -0.75 -6.00 12.05
C ASN A 73 -1.22 -7.45 12.22
N LEU A 74 -2.37 -7.84 11.64
CA LEU A 74 -2.77 -9.24 11.56
C LEU A 74 -1.83 -10.04 10.66
N ASN A 75 -1.49 -9.50 9.49
CA ASN A 75 -0.54 -10.14 8.57
C ASN A 75 0.87 -10.23 9.18
N LEU A 76 1.34 -9.19 9.87
CA LEU A 76 2.65 -9.17 10.52
C LEU A 76 2.80 -10.22 11.63
N LYS A 77 1.71 -10.64 12.29
CA LYS A 77 1.75 -11.71 13.31
C LYS A 77 2.04 -13.09 12.73
N SER A 78 1.94 -13.25 11.41
CA SER A 78 2.18 -14.51 10.71
C SER A 78 3.57 -14.62 10.08
N LEU A 79 4.39 -13.57 10.22
CA LEU A 79 5.82 -13.58 9.86
C LEU A 79 6.63 -14.37 10.89
#